data_AF-A0A4Z0MKK0-F1
#
_entry.id   AF-A0A4Z0MKK0-F1
#
_cell.length_a   1.000
_cell.length_b   1.000
_cell.length_c   1.000
_cell.angle_alpha   90.00
_cell.angle_beta   90.00
_cell.angle_gamma   90.00
#
_symmetry.space_group_name_H-M   'P 1'
#
loop_
_entity.id
_entity.type
_entity.pdbx_description
1 polymer ?
#
loop_
_entity_poly.entity_id
_entity_poly.type
_entity_poly.pdbx_seq_one_letter_code
_entity_poly.pdbx_strand_id
1 'polypeptide(L)'
;MTLAEKVEQRFTHRPNSYVPAHTLERLLRLPHRPDEERLGMNWAMHWGQGIILGAVRGVMAARGVRGPVGSFLFLNFRLLNDQTLENATGVGALPWTWPRDEQVIDLVHKGIYAFVAGIVADRLVQGPYRPTTPRAGWTVGQPA
;
A
#
# COMPACT_ATOMS: atom_id res chain seq x y z
N MET A 1 3.26 2.07 -10.96
CA MET A 1 2.47 1.52 -12.07
C MET A 1 2.31 0.02 -11.92
N THR A 2 1.10 -0.43 -11.59
CA THR A 2 0.74 -1.86 -11.54
C THR A 2 -0.11 -2.25 -12.76
N LEU A 3 -0.24 -3.56 -13.03
CA LEU A 3 -1.17 -4.02 -14.07
C LEU A 3 -2.63 -3.64 -13.74
N ALA A 4 -3.02 -3.73 -12.47
CA ALA A 4 -4.35 -3.34 -12.00
C ALA A 4 -4.66 -1.87 -12.33
N GLU A 5 -3.68 -0.99 -12.14
CA GLU A 5 -3.79 0.44 -12.48
C GLU A 5 -3.96 0.66 -13.98
N LYS A 6 -3.24 -0.08 -14.83
CA LYS A 6 -3.45 0.01 -16.28
C LYS A 6 -4.82 -0.49 -16.72
N VAL A 7 -5.35 -1.51 -16.05
CA VAL A 7 -6.71 -2.00 -16.30
C VAL A 7 -7.74 -0.95 -15.85
N GLU A 8 -7.60 -0.39 -14.65
CA GLU A 8 -8.50 0.65 -14.15
C GLU A 8 -8.50 1.89 -15.04
N GLN A 9 -7.33 2.43 -15.40
CA GLN A 9 -7.20 3.59 -16.29
C GLN A 9 -7.86 3.38 -17.66
N ARG A 10 -7.95 2.14 -18.15
CA ARG A 10 -8.65 1.83 -19.39
C ARG A 10 -10.16 2.06 -19.28
N PHE A 11 -10.73 1.90 -18.09
CA PHE A 11 -12.16 2.10 -17.83
C PHE A 11 -12.48 3.51 -17.33
N THR A 12 -11.62 4.11 -16.52
CA THR A 12 -11.85 5.44 -15.94
C THR A 12 -11.32 6.56 -16.81
N HIS A 13 -10.47 6.24 -17.80
CA HIS A 13 -9.76 7.22 -18.64
C HIS A 13 -8.88 8.20 -17.85
N ARG A 14 -8.56 7.86 -16.59
CA ARG A 14 -7.71 8.70 -15.73
C ARG A 14 -6.28 8.72 -16.27
N PRO A 15 -5.60 9.88 -16.30
CA PRO A 15 -4.19 9.95 -16.64
C PRO A 15 -3.31 9.26 -15.60
N ASN A 16 -2.03 9.03 -15.93
CA ASN A 16 -1.06 8.56 -14.95
C ASN A 16 -0.85 9.59 -13.85
N SER A 17 -0.70 9.11 -12.60
CA SER A 17 -0.27 9.97 -11.50
C SER A 17 1.26 10.09 -11.47
N TYR A 18 1.73 11.32 -11.29
CA TYR A 18 3.15 11.66 -11.07
C TYR A 18 3.44 12.11 -9.62
N VAL A 19 2.46 12.03 -8.73
CA VAL A 19 2.63 12.28 -7.28
C VAL A 19 3.85 11.53 -6.71
N PRO A 20 4.07 10.22 -7.00
CA PRO A 20 5.26 9.53 -6.49
C PRO A 20 6.58 10.12 -6.99
N ALA A 21 6.62 10.59 -8.24
CA ALA A 21 7.80 11.25 -8.80
C ALA A 21 8.07 12.61 -8.12
N HIS A 22 7.03 13.40 -7.86
CA HIS A 22 7.15 14.67 -7.14
C HIS A 22 7.58 14.46 -5.68
N THR A 23 7.02 13.46 -5.00
CA THR A 23 7.44 13.09 -3.65
C THR A 23 8.91 12.69 -3.64
N LEU A 24 9.35 11.84 -4.56
CA LEU A 24 10.75 11.43 -4.65
C LEU A 24 11.69 12.60 -4.96
N GLU A 25 11.30 13.51 -5.86
CA GLU A 25 12.02 14.76 -6.10
C GLU A 25 12.25 15.54 -4.82
N ARG A 26 11.17 15.79 -4.07
CA ARG A 26 11.22 16.62 -2.88
C ARG A 26 12.02 15.96 -1.77
N LEU A 27 11.91 14.64 -1.61
CA LEU A 27 12.73 13.86 -0.68
C LEU A 27 14.23 13.96 -1.02
N LEU A 28 14.57 13.86 -2.30
CA LEU A 28 15.96 13.92 -2.77
C LEU A 28 16.47 15.34 -3.02
N ARG A 29 15.62 16.36 -2.79
CA ARG A 29 15.91 17.79 -3.05
C ARG A 29 16.40 18.04 -4.49
N LEU A 30 15.80 17.36 -5.44
CA LEU A 30 16.12 17.49 -6.86
C LEU A 30 15.39 18.70 -7.48
N PRO A 31 15.94 19.29 -8.56
CA PRO A 31 15.29 20.39 -9.25
C PRO A 31 14.06 19.92 -10.04
N HIS A 32 13.03 20.78 -10.05
CA HIS A 32 11.79 20.55 -10.79
C HIS A 32 12.01 20.44 -12.30
N ARG A 33 11.18 19.63 -12.97
CA ARG A 33 11.21 19.26 -14.39
C ARG A 33 9.80 18.85 -14.83
N PRO A 34 9.49 18.82 -16.13
CA PRO A 34 8.20 18.32 -16.62
C PRO A 34 7.98 16.83 -16.29
N ASP A 35 6.72 16.44 -16.15
CA ASP A 35 6.32 15.05 -15.84
C ASP A 35 6.77 14.02 -16.88
N GLU A 36 6.79 14.44 -18.15
CA GLU A 36 7.25 13.65 -19.30
C GLU A 36 8.69 13.16 -19.13
N GLU A 37 9.54 13.94 -18.43
CA GLU A 37 10.93 13.58 -18.14
C GLU A 37 11.10 12.74 -16.87
N ARG A 38 10.03 12.50 -16.11
CA ARG A 38 10.07 11.94 -14.74
C ARG A 38 9.60 10.51 -14.62
N LEU A 39 9.33 9.86 -15.73
CA LEU A 39 8.83 8.48 -15.72
C LEU A 39 9.75 7.54 -14.91
N GLY A 40 11.07 7.71 -15.04
CA GLY A 40 12.06 6.95 -14.28
C GLY A 40 11.96 7.19 -12.77
N MET A 41 11.74 8.43 -12.33
CA MET A 41 11.53 8.75 -10.90
C MET A 41 10.20 8.17 -10.39
N ASN A 42 9.15 8.23 -11.21
CA ASN A 42 7.86 7.64 -10.87
C ASN A 42 8.00 6.13 -10.65
N TRP A 43 8.70 5.44 -11.56
CA TRP A 43 9.01 4.03 -11.42
C TRP A 43 9.89 3.74 -10.22
N ALA A 44 10.96 4.51 -10.01
CA ALA A 44 11.86 4.34 -8.88
C ALA A 44 11.11 4.44 -7.54
N MET A 45 10.22 5.42 -7.40
CA MET A 45 9.39 5.55 -6.20
C MET A 45 8.45 4.36 -6.05
N HIS A 46 7.72 3.97 -7.11
CA HIS A 46 6.81 2.83 -7.04
C HIS A 46 7.51 1.51 -6.69
N TRP A 47 8.60 1.18 -7.37
CA TRP A 47 9.36 -0.05 -7.12
C TRP A 47 10.07 0.00 -5.78
N GLY A 48 10.69 1.13 -5.43
CA GLY A 48 11.36 1.31 -4.14
C GLY A 48 10.40 1.13 -2.97
N GLN A 49 9.26 1.80 -3.00
CA GLN A 49 8.20 1.63 -1.99
C GLN A 49 7.67 0.19 -1.97
N GLY A 50 7.43 -0.41 -3.14
CA GLY A 50 7.01 -1.81 -3.23
C GLY A 50 8.00 -2.78 -2.59
N ILE A 51 9.29 -2.64 -2.87
CA ILE A 51 10.34 -3.51 -2.32
C ILE A 51 10.45 -3.32 -0.80
N ILE A 52 10.56 -2.07 -0.33
CA ILE A 52 10.73 -1.76 1.10
C ILE A 52 9.52 -2.25 1.90
N LEU A 53 8.30 -1.89 1.46
CA LEU A 53 7.09 -2.28 2.16
C LEU A 53 6.81 -3.79 2.02
N GLY A 54 7.17 -4.40 0.89
CA GLY A 54 7.13 -5.85 0.72
C GLY A 54 8.03 -6.59 1.72
N ALA A 55 9.24 -6.07 1.96
CA ALA A 55 10.14 -6.60 2.99
C ALA A 55 9.52 -6.48 4.40
N VAL A 56 8.90 -5.33 4.72
CA VAL A 56 8.14 -5.15 5.97
C VAL A 56 7.01 -6.18 6.09
N ARG A 57 6.26 -6.43 5.01
CA ARG A 57 5.21 -7.48 5.01
C ARG A 57 5.78 -8.88 5.23
N GLY A 58 6.96 -9.16 4.70
CA GLY A 58 7.71 -10.40 4.96
C GLY A 58 8.08 -10.55 6.43
N VAL A 59 8.57 -9.49 7.06
CA VAL A 59 8.85 -9.46 8.51
C VAL A 59 7.57 -9.69 9.32
N MET A 60 6.46 -9.03 8.96
CA MET A 60 5.15 -9.26 9.58
C MET A 60 4.77 -10.75 9.52
N ALA A 61 4.90 -11.40 8.35
CA ALA A 61 4.62 -12.82 8.20
C ALA A 61 5.53 -13.70 9.08
N ALA A 62 6.84 -13.40 9.12
CA ALA A 62 7.81 -14.11 9.95
C ALA A 62 7.50 -13.99 11.45
N ARG A 63 6.88 -12.90 11.88
CA ARG A 63 6.42 -12.68 13.26
C ARG A 63 5.00 -13.17 13.55
N GLY A 64 4.38 -13.86 12.59
CA GLY A 64 3.04 -14.46 12.77
C GLY A 64 1.87 -13.54 12.43
N VAL A 65 2.12 -12.30 11.99
CA VAL A 65 1.09 -11.39 11.47
C VAL A 65 0.79 -11.78 10.03
N ARG A 66 -0.05 -12.80 9.87
CA ARG A 66 -0.39 -13.45 8.59
C ARG A 66 -1.90 -13.39 8.31
N GLY A 67 -2.29 -13.86 7.13
CA GLY A 67 -3.67 -14.01 6.71
C GLY A 67 -4.36 -12.67 6.40
N PRO A 68 -5.70 -12.68 6.30
CA PRO A 68 -6.48 -11.49 5.93
C PRO A 68 -6.31 -10.33 6.91
N VAL A 69 -6.28 -10.60 8.22
CA VAL A 69 -6.07 -9.56 9.24
C VAL A 69 -4.68 -8.96 9.14
N GLY A 70 -3.64 -9.78 8.96
CA GLY A 70 -2.28 -9.26 8.76
C GLY A 70 -2.15 -8.40 7.50
N SER A 71 -2.86 -8.77 6.43
CA SER A 71 -2.90 -8.00 5.19
C SER A 71 -3.68 -6.70 5.34
N PHE A 72 -4.76 -6.69 6.12
CA PHE A 72 -5.49 -5.46 6.49
C PHE A 72 -4.64 -4.51 7.33
N LEU A 73 -3.90 -5.01 8.32
CA LEU A 73 -2.96 -4.17 9.08
C LEU A 73 -1.87 -3.59 8.17
N PHE A 74 -1.36 -4.40 7.25
CA PHE A 74 -0.37 -3.95 6.26
C PHE A 74 -0.94 -2.92 5.28
N LEU A 75 -2.21 -3.03 4.87
CA LEU A 75 -2.89 -2.01 4.07
C LEU A 75 -2.88 -0.65 4.77
N ASN A 76 -3.21 -0.61 6.06
CA ASN A 76 -3.18 0.63 6.83
C ASN A 76 -1.76 1.20 6.92
N PHE A 77 -0.76 0.35 7.15
CA PHE A 77 0.65 0.76 7.12
C PHE A 77 1.05 1.32 5.73
N ARG A 78 0.62 0.66 4.64
CA ARG A 78 0.82 1.11 3.26
C ARG A 78 0.23 2.49 3.00
N LEU A 79 -0.98 2.75 3.48
CA LEU A 79 -1.66 4.05 3.38
C LEU A 79 -0.93 5.13 4.17
N LEU A 80 -0.61 4.86 5.44
CA LEU A 80 0.10 5.80 6.31
C LEU A 80 1.47 6.18 5.76
N ASN A 81 2.19 5.22 5.19
CA ASN A 81 3.48 5.47 4.56
C ASN A 81 3.37 6.50 3.42
N ASP A 82 2.43 6.32 2.49
CA ASP A 82 2.23 7.29 1.39
C ASP A 82 1.89 8.65 1.96
N GLN A 83 0.89 8.71 2.84
CA GLN A 83 0.45 9.98 3.39
C GLN A 83 1.56 10.71 4.16
N THR A 84 2.42 9.96 4.85
CA THR A 84 3.57 10.53 5.57
C THR A 84 4.54 11.17 4.59
N LEU A 85 4.93 10.46 3.53
CA LEU A 85 5.90 10.96 2.56
C LEU A 85 5.34 12.12 1.75
N GLU A 86 4.10 12.00 1.27
CA GLU A 86 3.43 13.02 0.47
C GLU A 86 3.17 14.30 1.29
N ASN A 87 2.73 14.19 2.54
CA ASN A 87 2.53 15.35 3.41
C ASN A 87 3.85 15.98 3.84
N ALA A 88 4.85 15.17 4.22
CA ALA A 88 6.16 15.69 4.64
C ALA A 88 6.88 16.44 3.51
N THR A 89 6.57 16.11 2.26
CA THR A 89 7.10 16.79 1.07
C THR A 89 6.23 17.95 0.57
N GLY A 90 5.03 18.13 1.14
CA GLY A 90 4.05 19.12 0.70
C GLY A 90 3.46 18.84 -0.70
N VAL A 91 3.63 17.61 -1.20
CA VAL A 91 3.10 17.17 -2.50
C VAL A 91 1.66 16.68 -2.35
N GLY A 92 1.34 16.05 -1.23
CA GLY A 92 0.02 15.49 -0.95
C GLY A 92 -0.97 16.50 -0.40
N ALA A 93 -2.25 16.16 -0.56
CA ALA A 93 -3.35 16.74 0.22
C ALA A 93 -3.91 15.68 1.17
N LEU A 94 -4.70 16.11 2.15
CA LEU A 94 -5.33 15.20 3.10
C LEU A 94 -6.36 14.30 2.35
N PRO A 95 -6.43 12.98 2.61
CA PRO A 95 -7.25 12.08 1.80
C PRO A 95 -8.74 12.45 1.74
N TRP A 96 -9.26 13.02 2.83
CA TRP A 96 -10.66 13.46 2.93
C TRP A 96 -10.97 14.74 2.13
N THR A 97 -9.97 15.39 1.54
CA THR A 97 -10.19 16.53 0.63
C THR A 97 -10.21 16.10 -0.84
N TRP A 98 -9.92 14.83 -1.14
CA TRP A 98 -9.92 14.32 -2.51
C TRP A 98 -11.33 14.00 -3.01
N PRO A 99 -11.56 14.00 -4.33
CA PRO A 99 -12.74 13.39 -4.93
C PRO A 99 -12.96 11.95 -4.45
N ARG A 100 -14.23 11.55 -4.26
CA ARG A 100 -14.58 10.24 -3.68
C ARG A 100 -14.10 9.06 -4.53
N ASP A 101 -14.15 9.21 -5.83
CA ASP A 101 -13.64 8.25 -6.81
C ASP A 101 -12.13 8.06 -6.67
N GLU A 102 -11.36 9.13 -6.49
CA GLU A 102 -9.92 9.02 -6.25
C GLU A 102 -9.60 8.29 -4.93
N GLN A 103 -10.36 8.55 -3.87
CA GLN A 103 -10.23 7.82 -2.60
C GLN A 103 -10.51 6.32 -2.78
N VAL A 104 -11.56 5.97 -3.54
CA VAL A 104 -11.91 4.57 -3.81
C VAL A 104 -10.82 3.89 -4.64
N ILE A 105 -10.36 4.53 -5.71
CA ILE A 105 -9.29 4.02 -6.57
C ILE A 105 -8.03 3.78 -5.73
N ASP A 106 -7.67 4.72 -4.85
CA ASP A 106 -6.49 4.60 -4.01
C ASP A 106 -6.57 3.41 -3.04
N LEU A 107 -7.70 3.28 -2.35
CA LEU A 107 -7.96 2.17 -1.43
C LEU A 107 -7.95 0.83 -2.15
N VAL A 108 -8.54 0.74 -3.34
CA VAL A 108 -8.57 -0.49 -4.15
C VAL A 108 -7.16 -0.91 -4.55
N HIS A 109 -6.35 0.00 -5.10
CA HIS A 109 -5.00 -0.33 -5.54
C HIS A 109 -4.09 -0.72 -4.38
N LYS A 110 -4.16 0.01 -3.27
CA LYS A 110 -3.40 -0.32 -2.06
C LYS A 110 -3.90 -1.61 -1.43
N GLY A 111 -5.19 -1.89 -1.50
CA GLY A 111 -5.80 -3.16 -1.11
C GLY A 111 -5.25 -4.31 -1.93
N ILE A 112 -5.31 -4.24 -3.26
CA ILE A 112 -4.74 -5.25 -4.16
C ILE A 112 -3.27 -5.50 -3.80
N TYR A 113 -2.47 -4.44 -3.70
CA TYR A 113 -1.07 -4.57 -3.32
C TYR A 113 -0.89 -5.27 -1.96
N ALA A 114 -1.59 -4.82 -0.92
CA ALA A 114 -1.43 -5.33 0.44
C ALA A 114 -1.84 -6.80 0.58
N PHE A 115 -2.95 -7.20 -0.06
CA PHE A 115 -3.44 -8.57 -0.01
C PHE A 115 -2.61 -9.51 -0.91
N VAL A 116 -2.19 -9.07 -2.09
CA VAL A 116 -1.30 -9.88 -2.95
C VAL A 116 0.07 -10.04 -2.29
N ALA A 117 0.68 -8.97 -1.79
CA ALA A 117 1.94 -9.04 -1.04
C ALA A 117 1.79 -9.94 0.20
N GLY A 118 0.65 -9.89 0.88
CA GLY A 118 0.37 -10.75 2.02
C GLY A 118 0.28 -12.23 1.66
N ILE A 119 -0.44 -12.56 0.60
CA ILE A 119 -0.53 -13.94 0.07
C ILE A 119 0.86 -14.46 -0.33
N VAL A 120 1.66 -13.64 -1.01
CA VAL A 120 3.02 -14.01 -1.41
C VAL A 120 3.91 -14.21 -0.19
N ALA A 121 3.95 -13.25 0.74
CA ALA A 121 4.75 -13.33 1.96
C ALA A 121 4.39 -14.56 2.81
N ASP A 122 3.10 -14.82 3.00
CA ASP A 122 2.64 -15.94 3.82
C ASP A 122 2.97 -17.30 3.18
N ARG A 123 3.09 -17.37 1.85
CA ARG A 123 3.56 -18.58 1.14
C ARG A 123 5.07 -18.76 1.17
N LEU A 124 5.83 -17.67 1.17
CA LEU A 124 7.30 -17.73 1.17
C LEU A 124 7.87 -17.98 2.58
N VAL A 125 7.19 -17.53 3.63
CA VAL A 125 7.66 -17.72 5.00
C VAL A 125 7.29 -19.11 5.52
N GLN A 126 8.31 -19.89 5.90
CA GLN A 126 8.15 -21.23 6.47
C GLN A 126 7.53 -21.20 7.88
N GLY A 127 7.03 -22.36 8.32
CA GLY A 127 6.44 -22.54 9.65
C GLY A 127 4.92 -22.36 9.66
N PRO A 128 4.22 -23.07 10.55
CA PRO A 128 2.76 -23.12 10.55
C PRO A 128 2.20 -21.71 10.78
N TYR A 129 1.18 -21.35 9.98
CA TYR A 129 0.24 -20.32 10.38
C TYR A 129 -0.26 -20.74 11.77
N ARG A 130 0.07 -19.97 12.82
CA ARG A 130 -0.55 -20.18 14.13
C ARG A 130 -1.96 -19.65 13.99
N PRO A 131 -2.98 -20.51 13.83
CA PRO A 131 -4.35 -20.02 13.85
C PRO A 131 -4.55 -19.38 15.22
N THR A 132 -5.38 -18.34 15.29
CA THR A 132 -5.94 -17.93 16.57
C THR A 132 -6.44 -19.18 17.27
N THR A 133 -5.87 -19.50 18.44
CA THR A 133 -6.37 -20.58 19.29
C THR A 133 -7.87 -20.34 19.42
N PRO A 134 -8.75 -21.29 19.03
CA PRO A 134 -10.17 -21.14 19.29
C PRO A 134 -10.32 -20.83 20.78
N ARG A 135 -10.87 -19.67 21.13
CA ARG A 135 -11.27 -19.45 22.51
C ARG A 135 -12.33 -20.50 22.79
N ALA A 136 -12.10 -21.35 23.78
CA ALA A 136 -13.17 -22.15 24.34
C ALA A 136 -14.23 -21.17 24.87
N GLY A 137 -15.40 -21.17 24.25
CA GLY A 137 -16.59 -20.44 24.72
C GLY A 137 -16.46 -18.91 24.72
N TRP A 138 -16.81 -18.27 23.61
CA TRP A 138 -17.46 -16.96 23.71
C TRP A 138 -18.73 -16.98 22.88
N THR A 139 -19.84 -17.27 23.54
CA THR A 139 -21.18 -17.10 23.00
C THR A 139 -21.60 -15.66 23.29
N VAL A 140 -22.00 -14.91 22.27
CA VAL A 140 -22.51 -13.54 22.43
C VAL A 140 -23.62 -13.55 23.50
N GLY A 141 -23.43 -12.80 24.59
CA GLY A 141 -24.40 -12.69 25.68
C GLY A 141 -24.21 -13.61 26.88
N GLN A 142 -23.12 -14.39 26.96
CA GLN A 142 -22.74 -15.12 28.17
C GLN A 142 -21.49 -14.49 28.80
N PRO A 143 -21.47 -14.21 30.11
CA PRO A 143 -20.26 -13.75 30.78
C PRO A 143 -19.21 -14.86 30.79
N ALA A 144 -17.94 -14.43 30.75
CA ALA A 144 -16.77 -15.31 30.74
C ALA A 144 -16.53 -15.98 32.10
#